data_AF-A0A7Y2SMN1-F1
#
_entry.id   AF-A0A7Y2SMN1-F1
#
_cell.length_a   1.000
_cell.length_b   1.000
_cell.length_c   1.000
_cell.angle_alpha   90.00
_cell.angle_beta   90.00
_cell.angle_gamma   90.00
#
_symmetry.space_group_name_H-M   'P 1'
#
loop_
_entity.id
_entity.type
_entity.pdbx_description
1 polymer ?
#
loop_
_entity_poly.entity_id
_entity_poly.type
_entity_poly.pdbx_seq_one_letter_code
_entity_poly.pdbx_strand_id
1 'polypeptide(L)'
;MDIQRGNIIVMDRRTGKLRAGQGLLQGLKVVWDHWAASFRKNENFTQIRGNFTVEYPDERLQLPQAYRNMPVLLYDDESGHELCTGCYQCQRICPPQVIHITQAKDPVTGKMVPAATEFIIEYDACMSCGFCAEVCPFDSIKMDHVFELSTADHDSLTMRKAQLNRPISYYTSIAPDLWEGVKAGAMKKLQGNIKRRPGVIGMAPSLTEKIKARRQELAEAAAAAPPAAAPAAPAAPAGKLTPEEKAAKLAAMKAANAAKKAGGEAAPAEAPAAELSPADAKAAKLAAIKAANAAKKAGGEAAPAEAPAAELSPADAKAAKLAAIKAANAAKKAAEAAPAVAAPTTGNGTAAPTDEKAARLAAIKAANAAKKAAEQGNNE
;
A
#
# COMPACT_ATOMS: atom_id res chain seq x y z
N MET A 1 -20.12 -23.00 20.97
CA MET A 1 -20.03 -23.24 22.42
C MET A 1 -19.90 -21.89 23.09
N ASP A 2 -20.96 -21.47 23.76
CA ASP A 2 -21.12 -20.14 24.32
C ASP A 2 -20.37 -20.10 25.66
N ILE A 3 -19.21 -19.44 25.71
CA ILE A 3 -18.51 -19.21 26.99
C ILE A 3 -19.22 -18.01 27.62
N GLN A 4 -20.20 -18.30 28.48
CA GLN A 4 -20.86 -17.28 29.30
C GLN A 4 -19.83 -16.63 30.25
N ARG A 5 -19.16 -15.59 29.78
CA ARG A 5 -18.39 -14.67 30.62
C ARG A 5 -19.39 -13.94 31.52
N GLY A 6 -19.41 -14.30 32.79
CA GLY A 6 -20.32 -13.66 33.76
C GLY A 6 -20.87 -14.58 34.86
N ASN A 7 -20.55 -15.88 34.86
CA ASN A 7 -20.88 -16.71 36.02
C ASN A 7 -20.01 -16.28 37.21
N ILE A 8 -20.56 -15.42 38.06
CA ILE A 8 -20.09 -15.25 39.44
C ILE A 8 -20.32 -16.61 40.10
N ILE A 9 -19.27 -17.43 40.16
CA ILE A 9 -19.28 -18.61 40.99
C ILE A 9 -19.22 -18.08 42.43
N VAL A 10 -20.40 -17.88 43.03
CA VAL A 10 -20.51 -17.69 44.48
C VAL A 10 -20.07 -19.02 45.08
N MET A 11 -18.78 -19.11 45.39
CA MET A 11 -18.28 -20.20 46.20
C MET A 11 -18.82 -19.97 47.61
N ASP A 12 -19.99 -20.55 47.88
CA ASP A 12 -20.43 -20.76 49.24
C ASP A 12 -19.34 -21.61 49.91
N ARG A 13 -18.46 -20.94 50.67
CA ARG A 13 -17.56 -21.59 51.61
C ARG A 13 -18.46 -22.13 52.71
N ARG A 14 -19.19 -23.23 52.42
CA ARG A 14 -20.12 -23.89 53.32
C ARG A 14 -19.56 -23.80 54.72
N THR A 15 -20.15 -22.93 55.53
CA THR A 15 -19.86 -22.69 56.94
C THR A 15 -20.40 -23.86 57.78
N GLY A 16 -20.18 -25.09 57.33
CA GLY A 16 -20.26 -26.24 58.21
C GLY A 16 -18.98 -26.27 59.03
N LYS A 17 -19.09 -26.26 60.37
CA LYS A 17 -17.95 -26.48 61.26
C LYS A 17 -17.33 -27.84 60.90
N LEU A 18 -16.28 -27.82 60.08
CA LEU A 18 -15.49 -29.01 59.79
C LEU A 18 -14.93 -29.53 61.11
N ARG A 19 -15.08 -30.83 61.39
CA ARG A 19 -14.44 -31.43 62.55
C ARG A 19 -12.92 -31.36 62.39
N ALA A 20 -12.19 -31.34 63.50
CA ALA A 20 -10.73 -31.38 63.47
C ALA A 20 -10.24 -32.51 62.55
N GLY A 21 -9.40 -32.18 61.57
CA GLY A 21 -8.88 -33.13 60.57
C GLY A 21 -9.71 -33.31 59.29
N GLN A 22 -11.00 -32.97 59.26
CA GLN A 22 -11.82 -33.10 58.03
C GLN A 22 -11.35 -32.18 56.89
N GLY A 23 -10.88 -30.97 57.22
CA GLY A 23 -10.33 -30.05 56.21
C GLY A 23 -9.08 -30.61 55.51
N LEU A 24 -8.22 -31.30 56.27
CA LEU A 24 -7.02 -31.93 55.72
C LEU A 24 -7.37 -33.09 54.77
N LEU A 25 -8.32 -33.94 55.17
CA LEU A 25 -8.79 -35.04 54.33
C LEU A 25 -9.47 -34.55 53.06
N GLN A 26 -10.27 -33.48 53.15
CA GLN A 26 -10.89 -32.87 51.98
C GLN A 26 -9.84 -32.27 51.03
N GLY A 27 -8.79 -31.62 51.56
CA GLY A 27 -7.66 -31.14 50.77
C GLY A 27 -6.90 -32.28 50.08
N LEU A 28 -6.60 -33.35 50.82
CA LEU A 28 -5.91 -34.52 50.27
C LEU A 28 -6.73 -35.21 49.16
N LYS A 29 -8.06 -35.27 49.31
CA LYS A 29 -8.95 -35.78 48.26
C LYS A 29 -8.83 -34.95 46.98
N VAL A 30 -8.81 -33.62 47.10
CA VAL A 30 -8.64 -32.74 45.93
C VAL A 30 -7.30 -32.99 45.24
N VAL A 31 -6.21 -33.14 46.02
CA VAL A 31 -4.88 -33.47 45.48
C VAL A 31 -4.92 -34.83 44.76
N TRP A 32 -5.51 -35.84 45.40
CA TRP A 32 -5.63 -37.17 44.82
C TRP A 32 -6.44 -37.18 43.51
N ASP A 33 -7.55 -36.45 43.45
CA ASP A 33 -8.37 -36.33 42.24
C ASP A 33 -7.58 -35.70 41.07
N HIS A 34 -6.74 -34.69 41.34
CA HIS A 34 -5.90 -34.05 40.32
C HIS A 34 -4.72 -34.94 39.91
N TRP A 35 -4.09 -35.63 40.88
CA TRP A 35 -3.02 -36.59 40.61
C TRP A 35 -3.51 -37.77 39.77
N ALA A 36 -4.69 -38.32 40.09
CA ALA A 36 -5.27 -39.38 39.28
C ALA A 36 -5.62 -38.88 37.86
N ALA A 37 -6.09 -37.63 37.74
CA ALA A 37 -6.39 -37.04 36.45
C ALA A 37 -5.12 -36.75 35.61
N SER A 38 -3.97 -36.45 36.21
CA SER A 38 -2.75 -36.08 35.47
C SER A 38 -2.19 -37.20 34.59
N PHE A 39 -2.61 -38.46 34.80
CA PHE A 39 -2.25 -39.58 33.92
C PHE A 39 -3.03 -39.60 32.60
N ARG A 40 -3.92 -38.63 32.36
CA ARG A 40 -4.62 -38.44 31.09
C ARG A 40 -4.21 -37.10 30.49
N LYS A 41 -3.74 -37.13 29.24
CA LYS A 41 -3.41 -35.91 28.49
C LYS A 41 -4.72 -35.22 28.07
N ASN A 42 -4.80 -33.90 28.27
CA ASN A 42 -5.92 -33.13 27.76
C ASN A 42 -5.72 -32.88 26.27
N GLU A 43 -6.76 -33.15 25.49
CA GLU A 43 -6.75 -32.91 24.04
C GLU A 43 -7.19 -31.47 23.71
N ASN A 44 -7.99 -30.85 24.59
CA ASN A 44 -8.59 -29.53 24.35
C ASN A 44 -8.53 -28.65 25.61
N PHE A 45 -8.39 -27.33 25.40
CA PHE A 45 -8.40 -26.32 26.47
C PHE A 45 -9.72 -26.23 27.26
N THR A 46 -10.79 -26.89 26.81
CA THR A 46 -12.07 -26.98 27.51
C THR A 46 -12.08 -28.06 28.60
N GLN A 47 -11.13 -29.00 28.58
CA GLN A 47 -11.01 -30.06 29.57
C GLN A 47 -10.28 -29.52 30.80
N ILE A 48 -10.98 -29.33 31.92
CA ILE A 48 -10.42 -28.70 33.14
C ILE A 48 -9.61 -29.70 33.98
N ARG A 49 -9.67 -31.00 33.68
CA ARG A 49 -9.01 -32.07 34.46
C ARG A 49 -8.15 -32.93 33.55
N GLY A 50 -6.85 -32.99 33.83
CA GLY A 50 -5.86 -33.77 33.08
C GLY A 50 -4.51 -33.05 33.05
N ASN A 51 -3.57 -33.59 32.29
CA ASN A 51 -2.30 -32.91 32.01
C ASN A 51 -2.48 -31.90 30.86
N PHE A 52 -2.15 -30.64 31.12
CA PHE A 52 -2.21 -29.52 30.17
C PHE A 52 -0.85 -29.16 29.56
N THR A 53 0.22 -29.73 30.12
CA THR A 53 1.58 -29.40 29.73
C THR A 53 1.85 -29.94 28.33
N VAL A 54 2.49 -29.11 27.51
CA VAL A 54 3.04 -29.49 26.21
C VAL A 54 4.53 -29.74 26.40
N GLU A 55 5.02 -30.88 25.91
CA GLU A 55 6.42 -31.29 26.04
C GLU A 55 7.30 -30.58 24.99
N TYR A 56 7.54 -29.29 25.21
CA TYR A 56 8.47 -28.51 24.40
C TYR A 56 9.92 -28.97 24.64
N PRO A 57 10.77 -29.15 23.60
CA PRO A 57 10.62 -28.68 22.21
C PRO A 57 10.02 -29.69 21.22
N ASP A 58 9.79 -30.94 21.63
CA ASP A 58 9.34 -32.03 20.75
C ASP A 58 7.88 -31.83 20.30
N GLU A 59 7.04 -31.38 21.23
CA GLU A 59 5.69 -30.92 20.94
C GLU A 59 5.62 -29.39 20.97
N ARG A 60 5.00 -28.80 19.94
CA ARG A 60 4.82 -27.35 19.83
C ARG A 60 3.34 -27.01 19.69
N LEU A 61 2.93 -25.94 20.38
CA LEU A 61 1.61 -25.37 20.20
C LEU A 61 1.50 -24.69 18.82
N GLN A 62 0.36 -24.87 18.17
CA GLN A 62 0.05 -24.11 16.97
C GLN A 62 -0.22 -22.65 17.35
N LEU A 63 0.60 -21.75 16.81
CA LEU A 63 0.43 -20.33 17.01
C LEU A 63 -0.76 -19.80 16.20
N PRO A 64 -1.53 -18.84 16.72
CA PRO A 64 -2.58 -18.20 15.95
C PRO A 64 -1.98 -17.42 14.77
N GLN A 65 -2.70 -17.32 13.65
CA GLN A 65 -2.21 -16.61 12.46
C GLN A 65 -1.80 -15.15 12.75
N ALA A 66 -2.54 -14.47 13.64
CA ALA A 66 -2.27 -13.09 14.05
C ALA A 66 -1.22 -12.97 15.18
N TYR A 67 -0.45 -14.04 15.45
CA TYR A 67 0.64 -13.99 16.42
C TYR A 67 1.66 -12.91 16.06
N ARG A 68 2.14 -12.21 17.09
CA ARG A 68 3.08 -11.09 16.96
C ARG A 68 4.34 -11.42 17.74
N ASN A 69 5.42 -11.74 17.04
CA ASN A 69 6.75 -11.70 17.60
C ASN A 69 7.58 -10.61 16.92
N MET A 70 8.65 -10.98 16.19
CA MET A 70 9.51 -10.01 15.54
C MET A 70 9.12 -9.77 14.07
N PRO A 71 9.28 -8.54 13.56
CA PRO A 71 8.91 -8.23 12.19
C PRO A 71 9.94 -8.74 11.16
N VAL A 72 9.45 -9.19 10.00
CA VAL A 72 10.21 -9.63 8.83
C VAL A 72 9.82 -8.84 7.59
N LEU A 73 10.69 -8.86 6.57
CA LEU A 73 10.48 -8.21 5.28
C LEU A 73 10.14 -9.24 4.20
N LEU A 74 9.11 -8.98 3.41
CA LEU A 74 8.68 -9.89 2.36
C LEU A 74 9.32 -9.54 1.01
N TYR A 75 9.71 -10.59 0.29
CA TYR A 75 10.06 -10.53 -1.13
C TYR A 75 9.28 -11.57 -1.91
N ASP A 76 9.06 -11.28 -3.18
CA ASP A 76 8.34 -12.15 -4.09
C ASP A 76 9.21 -13.32 -4.56
N ASP A 77 8.68 -14.54 -4.46
CA ASP A 77 9.37 -15.77 -4.84
C ASP A 77 9.67 -15.83 -6.35
N GLU A 78 8.76 -15.33 -7.18
CA GLU A 78 8.89 -15.41 -8.65
C GLU A 78 9.83 -14.35 -9.20
N SER A 79 9.61 -13.08 -8.82
CA SER A 79 10.39 -11.96 -9.34
C SER A 79 11.67 -11.69 -8.54
N GLY A 80 11.80 -12.27 -7.33
CA GLY A 80 12.92 -12.02 -6.42
C GLY A 80 12.97 -10.60 -5.84
N HIS A 81 11.97 -9.77 -6.15
CA HIS A 81 11.93 -8.38 -5.76
C HIS A 81 11.27 -8.18 -4.39
N GLU A 82 11.87 -7.31 -3.57
CA GLU A 82 11.32 -6.94 -2.29
C GLU A 82 10.06 -6.08 -2.43
N LEU A 83 9.12 -6.20 -1.50
CA LEU A 83 7.93 -5.36 -1.47
C LEU A 83 8.24 -3.96 -0.91
N CYS A 84 9.30 -3.85 -0.11
CA CYS A 84 9.69 -2.61 0.55
C CYS A 84 10.09 -1.54 -0.47
N THR A 85 9.61 -0.32 -0.27
CA THR A 85 9.92 0.84 -1.12
C THR A 85 10.81 1.88 -0.46
N GLY A 86 11.14 1.69 0.83
CA GLY A 86 11.83 2.71 1.62
C GLY A 86 10.98 3.97 1.88
N CYS A 87 9.66 3.82 2.10
CA CYS A 87 8.74 4.95 2.30
C CYS A 87 8.74 5.54 3.74
N TYR A 88 9.52 4.96 4.66
CA TYR A 88 9.69 5.41 6.06
C TYR A 88 8.46 5.41 6.97
N GLN A 89 7.31 4.87 6.55
CA GLN A 89 6.10 4.85 7.40
C GLN A 89 6.28 3.99 8.65
N CYS A 90 6.85 2.80 8.50
CA CYS A 90 7.14 1.90 9.62
C CYS A 90 8.16 2.49 10.62
N GLN A 91 9.15 3.22 10.12
CA GLN A 91 10.12 3.91 10.97
C GLN A 91 9.47 5.04 11.78
N ARG A 92 8.61 5.85 11.15
CA ARG A 92 7.94 6.98 11.81
C ARG A 92 6.93 6.55 12.88
N ILE A 93 6.23 5.44 12.68
CA ILE A 93 5.21 4.97 13.64
C ILE A 93 5.80 4.18 14.80
N CYS A 94 7.05 3.72 14.69
CA CYS A 94 7.67 2.84 15.68
C CYS A 94 7.80 3.57 17.03
N PRO A 95 7.10 3.14 18.10
CA PRO A 95 7.15 3.84 19.38
C PRO A 95 8.56 3.92 20.00
N PRO A 96 9.35 2.82 20.03
CA PRO A 96 10.74 2.89 20.52
C PRO A 96 11.74 3.36 19.45
N GLN A 97 11.31 3.68 18.23
CA GLN A 97 12.17 4.21 17.15
C GLN A 97 13.35 3.31 16.73
N VAL A 98 13.21 1.99 16.84
CA VAL A 98 14.27 0.99 16.56
C VAL A 98 14.47 0.61 15.08
N ILE A 99 13.74 1.25 14.18
CA ILE A 99 13.78 0.91 12.74
C ILE A 99 14.56 2.00 12.01
N HIS A 100 15.65 1.61 11.35
CA HIS A 100 16.48 2.51 10.54
C HIS A 100 16.45 2.11 9.08
N ILE A 101 16.05 3.03 8.20
CA ILE A 101 15.91 2.79 6.77
C ILE A 101 16.82 3.76 6.03
N THR A 102 17.51 3.27 5.01
CA THR A 102 18.22 4.09 4.02
C THR A 102 17.61 3.81 2.65
N GLN A 103 16.97 4.79 2.03
CA GLN A 103 16.36 4.62 0.71
C GLN A 103 17.40 4.51 -0.40
N ALA A 104 17.13 3.63 -1.37
CA ALA A 104 17.99 3.42 -2.52
C ALA A 104 17.98 4.62 -3.48
N LYS A 105 19.14 4.84 -4.12
CA LYS A 105 19.32 5.83 -5.17
C LYS A 105 19.78 5.14 -6.44
N ASP A 106 19.32 5.65 -7.57
CA ASP A 106 19.78 5.22 -8.88
C ASP A 106 21.25 5.64 -9.06
N PRO A 107 22.19 4.72 -9.34
CA PRO A 107 23.60 5.06 -9.50
C PRO A 107 23.89 5.97 -10.70
N VAL A 108 23.02 5.97 -11.71
CA VAL A 108 23.21 6.80 -12.93
C VAL A 108 22.61 8.18 -12.73
N THR A 109 21.38 8.25 -12.21
CA THR A 109 20.63 9.51 -12.14
C THR A 109 20.67 10.19 -10.77
N GLY A 110 21.13 9.49 -9.73
CA GLY A 110 21.13 9.96 -8.34
C GLY A 110 19.73 10.08 -7.71
N LYS A 111 18.66 9.81 -8.47
CA LYS A 111 17.27 9.94 -8.02
C LYS A 111 16.91 8.81 -7.07
N MET A 112 15.97 9.08 -6.17
CA MET A 112 15.46 8.07 -5.25
C MET A 112 14.68 6.98 -5.99
N VAL A 113 14.95 5.74 -5.64
CA VAL A 113 14.34 4.53 -6.20
C VAL A 113 13.40 3.93 -5.15
N PRO A 114 12.26 3.34 -5.52
CA PRO A 114 11.35 2.71 -4.56
C PRO A 114 11.89 1.35 -4.07
N ALA A 115 12.98 1.38 -3.32
CA ALA A 115 13.63 0.26 -2.64
C ALA A 115 14.44 0.79 -1.45
N ALA A 116 14.75 -0.08 -0.48
CA ALA A 116 15.64 0.26 0.62
C ALA A 116 17.06 -0.26 0.32
N THR A 117 18.09 0.56 0.45
CA THR A 117 19.48 0.06 0.46
C THR A 117 19.74 -0.68 1.76
N GLU A 118 19.42 -0.02 2.87
CA GLU A 118 19.57 -0.58 4.21
C GLU A 118 18.23 -0.54 4.93
N PHE A 119 18.00 -1.57 5.73
CA PHE A 119 16.87 -1.69 6.63
C PHE A 119 17.41 -2.41 7.86
N ILE A 120 17.38 -1.75 9.01
CA ILE A 120 17.90 -2.28 10.27
C ILE A 120 16.78 -2.21 11.29
N ILE A 121 16.63 -3.26 12.08
CA ILE A 121 15.72 -3.30 13.23
C ILE A 121 16.51 -3.81 14.43
N GLU A 122 16.51 -3.03 15.50
CA GLU A 122 17.10 -3.43 16.78
C GLU A 122 16.06 -4.26 17.56
N TYR A 123 16.29 -5.57 17.65
CA TYR A 123 15.36 -6.50 18.30
C TYR A 123 15.41 -6.44 19.83
N ASP A 124 16.51 -5.96 20.41
CA ASP A 124 16.69 -5.80 21.84
C ASP A 124 15.73 -4.75 22.45
N ALA A 125 15.45 -3.66 21.73
CA ALA A 125 14.54 -2.60 22.16
C ALA A 125 13.15 -2.67 21.49
N CYS A 126 12.95 -3.58 20.54
CA CYS A 126 11.66 -3.78 19.90
C CYS A 126 10.62 -4.33 20.89
N MET A 127 9.49 -3.63 21.02
CA MET A 127 8.37 -4.06 21.89
C MET A 127 7.34 -4.97 21.19
N SER A 128 7.62 -5.43 19.96
CA SER A 128 6.77 -6.35 19.19
C SER A 128 5.29 -5.92 19.02
N CYS A 129 5.01 -4.62 19.02
CA CYS A 129 3.65 -4.08 18.99
C CYS A 129 2.88 -4.32 17.67
N GLY A 130 3.59 -4.49 16.55
CA GLY A 130 2.99 -4.73 15.24
C GLY A 130 2.55 -3.49 14.44
N PHE A 131 2.69 -2.28 14.97
CA PHE A 131 2.29 -1.05 14.25
C PHE A 131 3.01 -0.86 12.91
N CYS A 132 4.27 -1.30 12.81
CA CYS A 132 5.00 -1.26 11.55
C CYS A 132 4.35 -2.11 10.46
N ALA A 133 3.78 -3.27 10.81
CA ALA A 133 3.11 -4.20 9.90
C ALA A 133 1.73 -3.67 9.45
N GLU A 134 1.02 -2.99 10.34
CA GLU A 134 -0.31 -2.43 10.06
C GLU A 134 -0.23 -1.13 9.23
N VAL A 135 0.77 -0.27 9.48
CA VAL A 135 0.91 1.00 8.75
C VAL A 135 1.46 0.81 7.34
N CYS A 136 2.07 -0.34 7.04
CA CYS A 136 2.82 -0.52 5.79
C CYS A 136 1.88 -0.50 4.57
N PRO A 137 1.97 0.53 3.70
CA PRO A 137 1.06 0.64 2.56
C PRO A 137 1.38 -0.36 1.44
N PHE A 138 2.48 -1.11 1.53
CA PHE A 138 2.91 -2.10 0.54
C PHE A 138 2.87 -3.53 1.08
N ASP A 139 2.42 -3.73 2.32
CA ASP A 139 2.43 -5.02 3.01
C ASP A 139 3.82 -5.69 3.00
N SER A 140 4.88 -4.88 3.02
CA SER A 140 6.25 -5.37 2.91
C SER A 140 6.86 -5.84 4.21
N ILE A 141 6.43 -5.27 5.33
CA ILE A 141 6.87 -5.67 6.67
C ILE A 141 5.69 -6.36 7.35
N LYS A 142 5.91 -7.55 7.89
CA LYS A 142 4.89 -8.38 8.55
C LYS A 142 5.45 -8.99 9.82
N MET A 143 4.57 -9.43 10.71
CA MET A 143 4.97 -10.06 11.98
C MET A 143 5.27 -11.54 11.74
N ASP A 144 6.40 -12.02 12.27
CA ASP A 144 6.82 -13.41 12.17
C ASP A 144 6.32 -14.26 13.34
N HIS A 145 6.35 -15.58 13.15
CA HIS A 145 6.02 -16.59 14.14
C HIS A 145 7.25 -17.21 14.82
N VAL A 146 8.46 -16.95 14.31
CA VAL A 146 9.70 -17.39 14.95
C VAL A 146 9.90 -16.61 16.25
N PHE A 147 9.83 -17.29 17.39
CA PHE A 147 10.02 -16.71 18.73
C PHE A 147 11.32 -17.15 19.43
N GLU A 148 11.98 -18.18 18.91
CA GLU A 148 13.20 -18.77 19.48
C GLU A 148 14.45 -17.97 19.05
N LEU A 149 14.51 -16.69 19.44
CA LEU A 149 15.52 -15.73 18.99
C LEU A 149 16.60 -15.42 20.06
N SER A 150 16.66 -16.21 21.12
CA SER A 150 17.63 -16.00 22.20
C SER A 150 19.07 -16.21 21.70
N THR A 151 19.96 -15.33 22.13
CA THR A 151 21.37 -15.29 21.71
C THR A 151 22.22 -14.75 22.86
N ALA A 152 23.47 -15.16 22.93
CA ALA A 152 24.43 -14.68 23.92
C ALA A 152 24.98 -13.29 23.57
N ASP A 153 25.05 -12.96 22.28
CA ASP A 153 25.69 -11.75 21.77
C ASP A 153 24.65 -10.67 21.49
N HIS A 154 24.76 -9.51 22.15
CA HIS A 154 23.84 -8.38 21.96
C HIS A 154 23.83 -7.88 20.50
N ASP A 155 24.99 -7.75 19.87
CA ASP A 155 25.12 -7.30 18.48
C ASP A 155 24.32 -8.16 17.49
N SER A 156 24.10 -9.43 17.81
CA SER A 156 23.32 -10.33 16.97
C SER A 156 21.81 -10.02 16.98
N LEU A 157 21.33 -9.18 17.90
CA LEU A 157 19.95 -8.69 17.96
C LEU A 157 19.71 -7.48 17.03
N THR A 158 20.75 -6.88 16.47
CA THR A 158 20.59 -5.84 15.45
C THR A 158 20.42 -6.48 14.08
N MET A 159 19.16 -6.70 13.69
CA MET A 159 18.83 -7.37 12.44
C MET A 159 18.99 -6.45 11.24
N ARG A 160 19.82 -6.86 10.30
CA ARG A 160 19.97 -6.19 9.01
C ARG A 160 19.00 -6.74 7.99
N LYS A 161 18.77 -5.98 6.93
CA LYS A 161 17.85 -6.28 5.83
C LYS A 161 17.95 -7.72 5.35
N ALA A 162 19.16 -8.25 5.16
CA ALA A 162 19.39 -9.61 4.71
C ALA A 162 18.79 -10.67 5.64
N GLN A 163 18.90 -10.49 6.96
CA GLN A 163 18.38 -11.41 7.98
C GLN A 163 16.85 -11.31 8.10
N LEU A 164 16.27 -10.14 7.82
CA LEU A 164 14.84 -9.89 7.89
C LEU A 164 14.06 -10.46 6.70
N ASN A 165 14.71 -10.69 5.56
CA ASN A 165 14.01 -11.09 4.35
C ASN A 165 13.46 -12.51 4.44
N ARG A 166 12.18 -12.65 4.08
CA ARG A 166 11.44 -13.91 3.98
C ARG A 166 10.64 -13.93 2.67
N PRO A 167 10.50 -15.10 2.05
CA PRO A 167 9.65 -15.21 0.87
C PRO A 167 8.16 -15.05 1.22
N ILE A 168 7.35 -14.67 0.23
CA ILE A 168 5.89 -14.62 0.38
C ILE A 168 5.32 -16.03 0.63
N SER A 169 5.89 -17.06 0.01
CA SER A 169 5.54 -18.45 0.24
C SER A 169 5.62 -18.84 1.72
N TYR A 170 6.67 -18.40 2.42
CA TYR A 170 6.82 -18.59 3.86
C TYR A 170 5.70 -17.89 4.65
N TYR A 171 5.46 -16.61 4.39
CA TYR A 171 4.42 -15.86 5.11
C TYR A 171 3.01 -16.44 4.87
N THR A 172 2.76 -16.97 3.68
CA THR A 172 1.49 -17.63 3.34
C THR A 172 1.29 -18.91 4.16
N SER A 173 2.36 -19.61 4.53
CA SER A 173 2.26 -20.82 5.35
C SER A 173 1.88 -20.55 6.81
N ILE A 174 2.31 -19.41 7.36
CA ILE A 174 2.03 -19.04 8.76
C ILE A 174 0.69 -18.30 8.92
N ALA A 175 0.28 -17.53 7.91
CA ALA A 175 -0.87 -16.63 7.99
C ALA A 175 -1.61 -16.52 6.63
N PRO A 176 -2.24 -17.62 6.15
CA PRO A 176 -2.87 -17.67 4.83
C PRO A 176 -4.01 -16.65 4.69
N ASP A 177 -4.92 -16.57 5.66
CA ASP A 177 -6.12 -15.72 5.57
C ASP A 177 -5.75 -14.23 5.58
N LEU A 178 -4.77 -13.87 6.43
CA LEU A 178 -4.24 -12.51 6.52
C LEU A 178 -3.53 -12.09 5.23
N TRP A 179 -2.80 -12.99 4.58
CA TRP A 179 -2.14 -12.69 3.31
C TRP A 179 -3.14 -12.59 2.16
N GLU A 180 -4.11 -13.50 2.08
CA GLU A 180 -5.11 -13.51 1.01
C GLU A 180 -5.85 -12.18 0.90
N GLY A 181 -6.23 -11.59 2.04
CA GLY A 181 -6.90 -10.28 2.08
C GLY A 181 -6.12 -9.11 1.49
N VAL A 182 -4.77 -9.17 1.49
CA VAL A 182 -3.91 -8.06 1.01
C VAL A 182 -3.14 -8.38 -0.28
N LYS A 183 -3.03 -9.67 -0.65
CA LYS A 183 -2.17 -10.18 -1.73
C LYS A 183 -2.34 -9.42 -3.05
N ALA A 184 -3.57 -9.27 -3.53
CA ALA A 184 -3.83 -8.60 -4.81
C ALA A 184 -3.34 -7.14 -4.82
N GLY A 185 -3.55 -6.43 -3.71
CA GLY A 185 -3.09 -5.05 -3.55
C GLY A 185 -1.58 -4.94 -3.46
N ALA A 186 -0.94 -5.82 -2.67
CA ALA A 186 0.50 -5.87 -2.50
C ALA A 186 1.22 -6.18 -3.83
N MET A 187 0.78 -7.22 -4.54
CA MET A 187 1.39 -7.64 -5.81
C MET A 187 1.22 -6.61 -6.92
N LYS A 188 0.06 -5.96 -7.02
CA LYS A 188 -0.16 -4.86 -7.98
C LYS A 188 0.80 -3.69 -7.73
N LYS A 189 1.00 -3.31 -6.46
CA LYS A 189 1.94 -2.24 -6.09
C LYS A 189 3.38 -2.65 -6.39
N LEU A 190 3.74 -3.90 -6.11
CA LEU A 190 5.06 -4.47 -6.42
C LEU A 190 5.36 -4.37 -7.92
N GLN A 191 4.47 -4.85 -8.79
CA GLN A 191 4.64 -4.78 -10.26
C GLN A 191 4.84 -3.33 -10.75
N GLY A 192 4.13 -2.37 -10.16
CA GLY A 192 4.32 -0.95 -10.45
C GLY A 192 5.68 -0.40 -9.97
N ASN A 193 6.17 -0.88 -8.82
CA ASN A 193 7.46 -0.51 -8.26
C ASN A 193 8.63 -1.11 -9.06
N ILE A 194 8.54 -2.36 -9.51
CA ILE A 194 9.58 -3.05 -10.29
C ILE A 194 9.94 -2.24 -11.54
N LYS A 195 8.93 -1.72 -12.27
CA LYS A 195 9.16 -0.89 -13.46
C LYS A 195 9.95 0.39 -13.20
N ARG A 196 9.98 0.85 -11.93
CA ARG A 196 10.70 2.05 -11.49
C ARG A 196 12.06 1.74 -10.87
N ARG A 197 12.44 0.46 -10.73
CA ARG A 197 13.72 0.03 -10.18
C ARG A 197 14.68 -0.25 -11.34
N PRO A 198 15.79 0.50 -11.48
CA PRO A 198 16.80 0.18 -12.47
C PRO A 198 17.66 -1.00 -11.99
N GLY A 199 17.90 -1.97 -12.88
CA GLY A 199 18.83 -3.07 -12.66
C GLY A 199 18.41 -4.03 -11.53
N VAL A 200 19.34 -4.28 -10.59
CA VAL A 200 19.20 -5.24 -9.48
C VAL A 200 18.71 -4.59 -8.18
N ILE A 201 18.38 -3.30 -8.19
CA ILE A 201 17.98 -2.58 -6.99
C ILE A 201 16.64 -3.13 -6.47
N GLY A 202 16.61 -3.49 -5.19
CA GLY A 202 15.44 -4.06 -4.54
C GLY A 202 15.19 -5.54 -4.90
N MET A 203 16.22 -6.28 -5.28
CA MET A 203 16.20 -7.74 -5.22
C MET A 203 16.57 -8.21 -3.80
N ALA A 204 16.02 -9.36 -3.39
CA ALA A 204 16.37 -9.97 -2.11
C ALA A 204 17.88 -10.32 -2.08
N PRO A 205 18.59 -10.11 -0.96
CA PRO A 205 20.02 -10.41 -0.82
C PRO A 205 20.36 -11.89 -1.07
N SER A 206 19.49 -12.82 -0.65
CA SER A 206 19.66 -14.26 -0.89
C SER A 206 19.64 -14.65 -2.37
N LEU A 207 18.90 -13.90 -3.20
CA LEU A 207 18.95 -14.02 -4.67
C LEU A 207 20.10 -13.20 -5.26
N THR A 208 20.46 -12.08 -4.65
CA THR A 208 21.56 -11.22 -5.12
C THR A 208 22.90 -11.93 -5.04
N GLU A 209 23.17 -12.70 -3.98
CA GLU A 209 24.37 -13.54 -3.88
C GLU A 209 24.36 -14.65 -4.94
N LYS A 210 23.22 -15.30 -5.20
CA LYS A 210 23.09 -16.29 -6.29
C LYS A 210 23.31 -15.66 -7.67
N ILE A 211 22.78 -14.46 -7.92
CA ILE A 211 22.97 -13.72 -9.17
C ILE A 211 24.41 -13.25 -9.31
N LYS A 212 25.06 -12.81 -8.22
CA LYS A 212 26.45 -12.39 -8.20
C LYS A 212 27.38 -13.58 -8.46
N ALA A 213 27.16 -14.70 -7.77
CA ALA A 213 27.86 -15.96 -8.02
C ALA A 213 27.67 -16.41 -9.47
N ARG A 214 26.43 -16.39 -10.00
CA ARG A 214 26.18 -16.74 -11.40
C ARG A 214 26.83 -15.79 -12.39
N ARG A 215 26.89 -14.48 -12.09
CA ARG A 215 27.61 -13.49 -12.90
C ARG A 215 29.12 -13.69 -12.86
N GLN A 216 29.67 -14.09 -11.71
CA GLN A 216 31.07 -14.44 -11.56
C GLN A 216 31.39 -15.73 -12.34
N GLU A 217 30.58 -16.77 -12.21
CA GLU A 217 30.69 -18.00 -13.01
C GLU A 217 30.61 -17.71 -14.52
N LEU A 218 29.70 -16.85 -14.96
CA LEU A 218 29.58 -16.47 -16.37
C LEU A 218 30.75 -15.61 -16.84
N ALA A 219 31.29 -14.74 -15.98
CA ALA A 219 32.49 -13.95 -16.27
C ALA A 219 33.75 -14.82 -16.31
N GLU A 220 33.85 -15.82 -15.43
CA GLU A 220 34.91 -16.82 -15.40
C GLU A 220 34.80 -17.78 -16.59
N ALA A 221 33.59 -18.20 -16.98
CA ALA A 221 33.35 -18.98 -18.19
C ALA A 221 33.65 -18.17 -19.46
N ALA A 222 33.36 -16.86 -19.46
CA ALA A 222 33.74 -15.97 -20.55
C ALA A 222 35.26 -15.71 -20.59
N ALA A 223 35.94 -15.73 -19.44
CA ALA A 223 37.41 -15.60 -19.35
C ALA A 223 38.13 -16.93 -19.63
N ALA A 224 37.48 -18.08 -19.40
CA ALA A 224 37.98 -19.42 -19.68
C ALA A 224 37.67 -19.91 -21.11
N ALA A 225 36.86 -19.15 -21.86
CA ALA A 225 36.70 -19.37 -23.29
C ALA A 225 38.03 -19.05 -24.01
N PRO A 226 38.61 -19.97 -24.80
CA PRO A 226 39.81 -19.67 -25.56
C PRO A 226 39.53 -18.47 -26.48
N PRO A 227 40.54 -17.61 -26.77
CA PRO A 227 40.33 -16.50 -27.68
C PRO A 227 39.88 -17.07 -29.02
N ALA A 228 38.62 -16.86 -29.36
CA ALA A 228 38.15 -17.16 -30.69
C ALA A 228 39.01 -16.33 -31.65
N ALA A 229 39.79 -17.03 -32.48
CA ALA A 229 40.56 -16.40 -33.53
C ALA A 229 39.63 -15.47 -34.31
N ALA A 230 40.00 -14.21 -34.40
CA ALA A 230 39.27 -13.22 -35.18
C ALA A 230 39.09 -13.76 -36.60
N PRO A 231 37.85 -13.99 -37.09
CA PRO A 231 37.67 -14.17 -38.52
C PRO A 231 38.07 -12.85 -39.18
N ALA A 232 39.03 -12.94 -40.10
CA ALA A 232 39.43 -11.83 -40.94
C ALA A 232 38.19 -11.17 -41.55
N ALA A 233 38.07 -9.86 -41.35
CA ALA A 233 37.00 -9.06 -41.90
C ALA A 233 37.00 -9.14 -43.44
N PRO A 234 35.88 -9.46 -44.09
CA PRO A 234 35.65 -8.97 -45.43
C PRO A 234 35.23 -7.50 -45.30
N ALA A 235 36.05 -6.60 -45.85
CA ALA A 235 35.72 -5.19 -45.98
C ALA A 235 34.45 -5.03 -46.83
N ALA A 236 33.33 -4.68 -46.20
CA ALA A 236 32.13 -4.17 -46.84
C ALA A 236 32.02 -2.66 -46.59
N PRO A 237 31.69 -1.84 -47.60
CA PRO A 237 31.79 -0.39 -47.49
C PRO A 237 30.73 0.18 -46.53
N ALA A 238 31.17 1.03 -45.62
CA ALA A 238 30.32 1.87 -44.80
C ALA A 238 29.69 2.99 -45.68
N GLY A 239 28.57 2.69 -46.31
CA GLY A 239 27.71 3.69 -46.96
C GLY A 239 26.63 4.17 -46.00
N LYS A 240 26.61 5.47 -45.67
CA LYS A 240 25.44 6.12 -45.07
C LYS A 240 24.31 6.09 -46.12
N LEU A 241 23.20 5.40 -45.82
CA LEU A 241 21.98 5.44 -46.65
C LEU A 241 21.61 6.89 -46.97
N THR A 242 21.40 7.19 -48.26
CA THR A 242 21.02 8.52 -48.72
C THR A 242 19.62 8.89 -48.17
N PRO A 243 19.27 10.19 -48.09
CA PRO A 243 17.95 10.62 -47.62
C PRO A 243 16.78 9.98 -48.39
N GLU A 244 16.97 9.68 -49.68
CA GLU A 244 15.99 9.04 -50.54
C GLU A 244 15.78 7.56 -50.20
N GLU A 245 16.85 6.83 -49.87
CA GLU A 245 16.75 5.42 -49.43
C GLU A 245 16.09 5.28 -48.05
N LYS A 246 16.27 6.28 -47.18
CA LYS A 246 15.57 6.37 -45.88
C LYS A 246 14.09 6.72 -46.07
N ALA A 247 13.76 7.60 -47.02
CA ALA A 247 12.37 7.92 -47.36
C ALA A 247 11.66 6.71 -47.98
N ALA A 248 12.32 5.95 -48.86
CA ALA A 248 11.79 4.72 -49.44
C ALA A 248 11.57 3.62 -48.39
N LYS A 249 12.49 3.44 -47.43
CA LYS A 249 12.29 2.51 -46.30
C LYS A 249 11.16 2.94 -45.38
N LEU A 250 11.01 4.24 -45.12
CA LEU A 250 9.91 4.76 -44.32
C LEU A 250 8.56 4.61 -45.03
N ALA A 251 8.52 4.79 -46.35
CA ALA A 251 7.34 4.55 -47.18
C ALA A 251 6.97 3.06 -47.21
N ALA A 252 7.95 2.16 -47.31
CA ALA A 252 7.73 0.72 -47.25
C ALA A 252 7.23 0.26 -45.86
N MET A 253 7.75 0.82 -44.77
CA MET A 253 7.25 0.55 -43.41
C MET A 253 5.84 1.10 -43.19
N LYS A 254 5.52 2.27 -43.75
CA LYS A 254 4.17 2.84 -43.71
C LYS A 254 3.18 2.01 -44.54
N ALA A 255 3.59 1.51 -45.70
CA ALA A 255 2.80 0.61 -46.54
C ALA A 255 2.55 -0.75 -45.85
N ALA A 256 3.56 -1.33 -45.19
CA ALA A 256 3.41 -2.57 -44.43
C ALA A 256 2.49 -2.41 -43.21
N ASN A 257 2.53 -1.24 -42.54
CA ASN A 257 1.63 -0.93 -41.43
C ASN A 257 0.21 -0.60 -41.89
N ALA A 258 0.04 -0.02 -43.09
CA ALA A 258 -1.26 0.19 -43.72
C ALA A 258 -1.89 -1.13 -44.17
N ALA A 259 -1.11 -2.05 -44.74
CA ALA A 259 -1.55 -3.40 -45.10
C ALA A 259 -1.99 -4.22 -43.88
N LYS A 260 -1.31 -4.07 -42.74
CA LYS A 260 -1.73 -4.66 -41.45
C LYS A 260 -3.04 -4.09 -40.90
N LYS A 261 -3.47 -2.92 -41.36
CA LYS A 261 -4.66 -2.20 -40.84
C LYS A 261 -5.89 -2.35 -41.75
N ALA A 262 -5.75 -3.00 -42.91
CA ALA A 262 -6.82 -3.16 -43.91
C ALA A 262 -7.48 -4.55 -43.92
N GLY A 263 -7.25 -5.38 -42.88
CA GLY A 263 -8.05 -6.59 -42.63
C GLY A 263 -9.27 -6.27 -41.77
N GLY A 264 -10.32 -5.71 -42.38
CA GLY A 264 -11.61 -5.40 -41.74
C GLY A 264 -12.41 -4.31 -42.46
N GLU A 265 -13.27 -4.74 -43.39
CA GLU A 265 -14.45 -4.13 -44.07
C GLU A 265 -14.57 -2.59 -44.30
N ALA A 266 -14.79 -2.23 -45.58
CA ALA A 266 -15.07 -0.88 -46.13
C ALA A 266 -16.61 -0.67 -46.30
N ALA A 267 -17.25 0.48 -46.60
CA ALA A 267 -16.97 1.83 -47.11
C ALA A 267 -18.27 2.71 -46.91
N PRO A 268 -18.48 3.93 -47.49
CA PRO A 268 -17.60 4.83 -48.24
C PRO A 268 -17.64 6.31 -47.79
N ALA A 269 -16.87 7.12 -48.50
CA ALA A 269 -16.51 8.51 -48.24
C ALA A 269 -17.48 9.57 -48.82
N GLU A 270 -17.42 10.77 -48.25
CA GLU A 270 -17.67 12.04 -48.96
C GLU A 270 -16.80 13.15 -48.34
N ALA A 271 -16.31 14.08 -49.17
CA ALA A 271 -15.54 15.28 -48.80
C ALA A 271 -16.08 16.46 -49.66
N PRO A 272 -15.71 17.74 -49.47
CA PRO A 272 -14.79 18.35 -48.49
C PRO A 272 -15.29 19.68 -47.86
N ALA A 273 -14.61 20.19 -46.81
CA ALA A 273 -14.46 21.64 -46.55
C ALA A 273 -13.31 21.91 -45.56
N ALA A 274 -12.64 23.05 -45.75
CA ALA A 274 -11.41 23.50 -45.08
C ALA A 274 -11.54 23.69 -43.56
N GLU A 275 -10.49 23.37 -42.79
CA GLU A 275 -10.01 24.10 -41.59
C GLU A 275 -8.78 23.43 -40.89
N LEU A 276 -8.14 24.20 -40.01
CA LEU A 276 -6.80 24.09 -39.40
C LEU A 276 -6.38 22.73 -38.78
N SER A 277 -5.05 22.49 -38.72
CA SER A 277 -4.48 21.23 -38.26
C SER A 277 -4.64 20.98 -36.73
N PRO A 278 -4.92 19.74 -36.29
CA PRO A 278 -5.15 19.39 -34.88
C PRO A 278 -3.89 19.47 -33.99
N ALA A 279 -2.72 19.78 -34.55
CA ALA A 279 -1.50 20.02 -33.78
C ALA A 279 -1.49 21.41 -33.12
N ASP A 280 -2.07 22.41 -33.78
CA ASP A 280 -2.02 23.81 -33.33
C ASP A 280 -3.00 24.10 -32.19
N ALA A 281 -4.16 23.43 -32.20
CA ALA A 281 -5.14 23.49 -31.10
C ALA A 281 -4.60 22.88 -29.79
N LYS A 282 -3.74 21.86 -29.90
CA LYS A 282 -3.15 21.18 -28.74
C LYS A 282 -1.98 21.99 -28.13
N ALA A 283 -1.22 22.69 -28.97
CA ALA A 283 -0.17 23.61 -28.53
C ALA A 283 -0.75 24.83 -27.80
N ALA A 284 -1.83 25.42 -28.32
CA ALA A 284 -2.52 26.55 -27.68
C ALA A 284 -3.10 26.20 -26.30
N LYS A 285 -3.68 25.00 -26.17
CA LYS A 285 -4.24 24.50 -24.90
C LYS A 285 -3.16 24.25 -23.86
N LEU A 286 -1.98 23.78 -24.27
CA LEU A 286 -0.85 23.56 -23.37
C LEU A 286 -0.20 24.87 -22.92
N ALA A 287 -0.17 25.89 -23.77
CA ALA A 287 0.30 27.23 -23.44
C ALA A 287 -0.63 27.92 -22.42
N ALA A 288 -1.95 27.79 -22.57
CA ALA A 288 -2.93 28.33 -21.62
C ALA A 288 -2.83 27.68 -20.23
N ILE A 289 -2.58 26.37 -20.16
CA ILE A 289 -2.40 25.64 -18.88
C ILE A 289 -1.10 26.05 -18.20
N LYS A 290 -0.02 26.26 -18.96
CA LYS A 290 1.26 26.74 -18.41
C LYS A 290 1.16 28.17 -17.89
N ALA A 291 0.39 29.05 -18.55
CA ALA A 291 0.13 30.41 -18.08
C ALA A 291 -0.71 30.43 -16.78
N ALA A 292 -1.73 29.58 -16.68
CA ALA A 292 -2.57 29.46 -15.48
C ALA A 292 -1.79 28.91 -14.26
N ASN A 293 -0.84 28.01 -14.49
CA ASN A 293 0.00 27.45 -13.44
C ASN A 293 1.13 28.39 -12.99
N ALA A 294 1.60 29.26 -13.89
CA ALA A 294 2.55 30.32 -13.55
C ALA A 294 1.91 31.40 -12.67
N ALA A 295 0.65 31.76 -12.94
CA ALA A 295 -0.10 32.73 -12.14
C ALA A 295 -0.39 32.25 -10.70
N LYS A 296 -0.54 30.93 -10.49
CA LYS A 296 -0.74 30.34 -9.15
C LYS A 296 0.52 30.29 -8.28
N LYS A 297 1.72 30.47 -8.86
CA LYS A 297 3.00 30.39 -8.13
C LYS A 297 3.52 31.73 -7.61
N ALA A 298 2.79 32.83 -7.87
CA ALA A 298 3.19 34.20 -7.51
C ALA A 298 2.46 34.80 -6.30
N GLY A 299 1.54 34.06 -5.64
CA GLY A 299 0.93 34.47 -4.37
C GLY A 299 1.55 33.70 -3.22
N GLY A 300 2.49 34.31 -2.50
CA GLY A 300 3.17 33.71 -1.34
C GLY A 300 2.33 33.80 -0.06
N GLU A 301 2.59 32.90 0.89
CA GLU A 301 2.03 32.96 2.25
C GLU A 301 3.14 32.73 3.27
N ALA A 302 3.22 33.66 4.24
CA ALA A 302 4.00 33.59 5.46
C ALA A 302 3.15 32.97 6.59
N ALA A 303 3.80 32.25 7.50
CA ALA A 303 3.19 31.62 8.68
C ALA A 303 2.73 32.65 9.74
N PRO A 304 1.79 32.27 10.63
CA PRO A 304 2.19 32.18 12.05
C PRO A 304 1.49 31.10 12.93
N ALA A 305 2.25 30.70 13.97
CA ALA A 305 1.99 30.30 15.37
C ALA A 305 0.62 29.78 15.92
N GLU A 306 0.75 28.80 16.85
CA GLU A 306 -0.16 28.27 17.92
C GLU A 306 -0.87 29.34 18.79
N ALA A 307 -1.93 29.13 19.61
CA ALA A 307 -2.94 28.09 20.00
C ALA A 307 -3.97 28.85 20.93
N PRO A 308 -4.88 28.28 21.77
CA PRO A 308 -5.62 27.00 21.82
C PRO A 308 -7.17 27.19 21.97
N ALA A 309 -8.00 26.17 21.67
CA ALA A 309 -9.17 25.72 22.47
C ALA A 309 -10.17 24.87 21.66
N ALA A 310 -10.47 23.69 22.21
CA ALA A 310 -11.72 22.92 22.15
C ALA A 310 -12.42 22.73 20.78
N GLU A 311 -12.03 21.69 20.02
CA GLU A 311 -12.83 21.23 18.87
C GLU A 311 -12.86 19.70 18.72
N LEU A 312 -13.98 19.20 18.20
CA LEU A 312 -14.20 17.83 17.72
C LEU A 312 -13.04 17.34 16.84
N SER A 313 -12.77 16.03 16.88
CA SER A 313 -11.57 15.49 16.24
C SER A 313 -11.52 15.83 14.73
N PRO A 314 -10.32 16.05 14.15
CA PRO A 314 -10.15 16.29 12.71
C PRO A 314 -10.74 15.17 11.83
N ALA A 315 -10.90 13.97 12.39
CA ALA A 315 -11.53 12.83 11.73
C ALA A 315 -13.06 13.01 11.61
N ASP A 316 -13.71 13.53 12.64
CA ASP A 316 -15.16 13.75 12.69
C ASP A 316 -15.57 14.90 11.76
N ALA A 317 -14.79 15.98 11.74
CA ALA A 317 -14.99 17.10 10.81
C ALA A 317 -14.82 16.66 9.34
N LYS A 318 -13.86 15.77 9.07
CA LYS A 318 -13.61 15.22 7.73
C LYS A 318 -14.69 14.23 7.30
N ALA A 319 -15.22 13.43 8.23
CA ALA A 319 -16.33 12.50 7.99
C ALA A 319 -17.62 13.26 7.69
N ALA A 320 -17.95 14.30 8.45
CA ALA A 320 -19.11 15.16 8.22
C ALA A 320 -19.04 15.87 6.87
N LYS A 321 -17.86 16.39 6.50
CA LYS A 321 -17.64 17.05 5.20
C LYS A 321 -17.75 16.07 4.02
N LEU A 322 -17.25 14.84 4.19
CA LEU A 322 -17.38 13.81 3.16
C LEU A 322 -18.82 13.31 3.01
N ALA A 323 -19.59 13.24 4.09
CA ALA A 323 -21.01 12.92 4.07
C ALA A 323 -21.82 14.01 3.36
N ALA A 324 -21.55 15.28 3.64
CA ALA A 324 -22.19 16.42 2.97
C ALA A 324 -21.89 16.46 1.47
N ILE A 325 -20.65 16.17 1.06
CA ILE A 325 -20.27 16.09 -0.36
C ILE A 325 -20.97 14.92 -1.07
N LYS A 326 -21.07 13.76 -0.40
CA LYS A 326 -21.79 12.60 -0.97
C LYS A 326 -23.28 12.88 -1.12
N ALA A 327 -23.90 13.56 -0.15
CA ALA A 327 -25.30 13.98 -0.22
C ALA A 327 -25.54 14.99 -1.35
N ALA A 328 -24.66 15.99 -1.50
CA ALA A 328 -24.73 16.97 -2.59
C ALA A 328 -24.56 16.33 -3.98
N ASN A 329 -23.63 15.35 -4.10
CA ASN A 329 -23.43 14.64 -5.35
C ASN A 329 -24.57 13.67 -5.67
N ALA A 330 -25.18 13.04 -4.67
CA ALA A 330 -26.38 12.22 -4.84
C ALA A 330 -27.58 13.07 -5.29
N ALA A 331 -27.76 14.25 -4.69
CA ALA A 331 -28.81 15.20 -5.10
C ALA A 331 -28.60 15.71 -6.53
N LYS A 332 -27.35 15.98 -6.92
CA LYS A 332 -27.02 16.40 -8.29
C LYS A 332 -27.27 15.27 -9.31
N LYS A 333 -26.93 14.03 -8.95
CA LYS A 333 -27.18 12.85 -9.78
C LYS A 333 -28.68 12.52 -9.90
N ALA A 334 -29.47 12.82 -8.87
CA ALA A 334 -30.93 12.70 -8.91
C ALA A 334 -31.58 13.80 -9.78
N ALA A 335 -31.02 15.02 -9.78
CA ALA A 335 -31.50 16.12 -10.63
C ALA A 335 -31.21 15.92 -12.12
N GLU A 336 -30.15 15.17 -12.47
CA GLU A 336 -29.80 14.85 -13.87
C GLU A 336 -30.58 13.66 -14.46
N ALA A 337 -31.41 12.97 -13.67
CA ALA A 337 -32.09 11.73 -14.09
C ALA A 337 -33.63 11.82 -14.24
N ALA A 338 -34.23 13.01 -14.21
CA ALA A 338 -35.68 13.15 -14.40
C ALA A 338 -36.04 13.54 -15.85
N PRO A 339 -36.90 12.79 -16.56
CA PRO A 339 -37.43 13.21 -17.85
C PRO A 339 -38.62 14.17 -17.68
N ALA A 340 -38.68 15.19 -18.53
CA ALA A 340 -39.72 16.22 -18.55
C ALA A 340 -41.03 15.72 -19.16
N VAL A 341 -42.17 15.95 -18.48
CA VAL A 341 -43.51 15.94 -19.09
C VAL A 341 -44.37 17.08 -18.52
N ALA A 342 -44.72 18.00 -19.44
CA ALA A 342 -45.90 18.86 -19.63
C ALA A 342 -46.74 19.40 -18.44
N ALA A 343 -46.97 20.73 -18.44
CA ALA A 343 -48.27 21.40 -18.67
C ALA A 343 -48.13 22.96 -18.53
N PRO A 344 -49.15 23.80 -18.78
CA PRO A 344 -49.43 24.43 -20.07
C PRO A 344 -49.27 25.97 -20.08
N THR A 345 -49.39 26.49 -21.29
CA THR A 345 -49.33 27.87 -21.77
C THR A 345 -50.28 28.85 -21.09
N THR A 346 -49.83 30.10 -20.87
CA THR A 346 -50.52 31.35 -21.29
C THR A 346 -49.58 32.56 -21.23
N GLY A 347 -49.69 33.46 -22.22
CA GLY A 347 -49.57 34.91 -21.97
C GLY A 347 -48.27 35.62 -22.38
N ASN A 348 -48.24 36.05 -23.64
CA ASN A 348 -47.40 37.11 -24.24
C ASN A 348 -46.86 38.22 -23.32
N GLY A 349 -45.60 38.60 -23.55
CA GLY A 349 -45.04 39.89 -23.13
C GLY A 349 -43.54 39.99 -23.44
N THR A 350 -43.21 40.67 -24.54
CA THR A 350 -41.85 40.97 -25.02
C THR A 350 -41.00 41.77 -24.03
N ALA A 351 -39.86 41.23 -23.57
CA ALA A 351 -38.71 41.98 -23.06
C ALA A 351 -37.39 41.19 -23.25
N ALA A 352 -36.30 41.90 -23.51
CA ALA A 352 -35.00 41.42 -24.00
C ALA A 352 -34.17 40.58 -22.99
N PRO A 353 -33.19 39.77 -23.43
CA PRO A 353 -32.47 38.79 -22.60
C PRO A 353 -31.41 39.38 -21.63
N THR A 354 -31.49 40.67 -21.29
CA THR A 354 -30.53 41.36 -20.42
C THR A 354 -30.96 41.45 -18.95
N ASP A 355 -32.26 41.30 -18.65
CA ASP A 355 -32.79 41.51 -17.30
C ASP A 355 -32.68 40.28 -16.40
N GLU A 356 -32.72 39.07 -16.95
CA GLU A 356 -32.57 37.83 -16.16
C GLU A 356 -31.15 37.69 -15.59
N LYS A 357 -30.13 38.12 -16.36
CA LYS A 357 -28.72 38.08 -15.93
C LYS A 357 -28.42 39.18 -14.91
N ALA A 358 -29.05 40.35 -15.04
CA ALA A 358 -28.96 41.43 -14.06
C ALA A 358 -29.65 41.06 -12.74
N ALA A 359 -30.83 40.43 -12.81
CA ALA A 359 -31.55 39.91 -11.63
C ALA A 359 -30.76 38.81 -10.91
N ARG A 360 -30.14 37.88 -11.65
CA ARG A 360 -29.24 36.87 -11.07
C ARG A 360 -28.00 37.49 -10.42
N LEU A 361 -27.41 38.51 -11.03
CA LEU A 361 -26.24 39.17 -10.45
C LEU A 361 -26.59 39.97 -9.19
N ALA A 362 -27.78 40.59 -9.14
CA ALA A 362 -28.29 41.26 -7.96
C ALA A 362 -28.57 40.27 -6.81
N ALA A 363 -29.16 39.11 -7.11
CA ALA A 363 -29.39 38.06 -6.12
C ALA A 363 -28.08 37.47 -5.56
N ILE A 364 -27.06 37.28 -6.41
CA ILE A 364 -25.74 36.80 -5.97
C ILE A 364 -25.04 37.85 -5.09
N LYS A 365 -25.15 39.15 -5.44
CA LYS A 365 -24.58 40.23 -4.63
C LYS A 365 -25.27 40.35 -3.27
N ALA A 366 -26.59 40.19 -3.21
CA ALA A 366 -27.35 40.18 -1.96
C ALA A 366 -26.98 38.97 -1.08
N ALA A 367 -26.83 37.79 -1.65
CA ALA A 367 -26.39 36.60 -0.92
C ALA A 367 -24.97 36.72 -0.36
N ASN A 368 -24.06 37.35 -1.12
CA ASN A 368 -22.69 37.59 -0.67
C ASN A 368 -22.61 38.69 0.39
N ALA A 369 -23.45 39.73 0.31
CA ALA A 369 -23.56 40.76 1.33
C ALA A 369 -24.11 40.19 2.65
N ALA A 370 -25.13 39.32 2.59
CA ALA A 370 -25.66 38.62 3.77
C ALA A 370 -24.61 37.70 4.42
N LYS A 371 -23.81 37.00 3.60
CA LYS A 371 -22.73 36.14 4.10
C LYS A 371 -21.61 36.96 4.76
N LYS A 372 -21.27 38.11 4.19
CA LYS A 372 -20.26 39.02 4.77
C LYS A 372 -20.75 39.68 6.07
N ALA A 373 -22.05 39.99 6.17
CA ALA A 373 -22.65 40.48 7.42
C ALA A 373 -22.69 39.40 8.51
N ALA A 374 -22.96 38.14 8.15
CA ALA A 374 -22.91 37.01 9.08
C ALA A 374 -21.49 36.68 9.57
N GLU A 375 -20.47 36.90 8.74
CA GLU A 375 -19.06 36.75 9.13
C GLU A 375 -18.55 37.92 9.99
N GLN A 376 -19.18 39.11 9.91
CA GLN A 376 -18.81 40.30 10.69
C GLN A 376 -19.53 40.40 12.06
N GLY A 377 -20.70 39.76 12.22
CA GLY A 377 -21.42 39.71 13.50
C GLY A 377 -20.93 38.65 14.49
N ASN A 378 -19.85 37.94 14.18
CA ASN A 378 -19.29 36.86 15.01
C ASN A 378 -17.97 37.27 15.70
N ASN A 379 -17.72 38.58 15.77
CA ASN A 379 -16.47 39.16 16.27
C ASN A 379 -16.72 40.43 17.14
N GLU A 380 -17.79 40.41 17.93
CA GLU A 380 -18.02 41.30 19.09
C GLU A 380 -18.17 40.49 20.37
#